data_AF-A0A239IE69-F1
#
_entry.id   AF-A0A239IE69-F1
#
_cell.length_a   1.000
_cell.length_b   1.000
_cell.length_c   1.000
_cell.angle_alpha   90.00
_cell.angle_beta   90.00
_cell.angle_gamma   90.00
#
_symmetry.space_group_name_H-M   'P 1'
#
loop_
_entity.id
_entity.type
_entity.pdbx_description
1 polymer ?
#
loop_
_entity_poly.entity_id
_entity_poly.type
_entity_poly.pdbx_seq_one_letter_code
_entity_poly.pdbx_strand_id
1 'polypeptide(L)'
;MMIAVPPRSVPITVDALLESALAEAGPRNRTFAIIGLVPHLDSGQLDRVWDLAVEMSDERSREILIAELSPYLDARHLAAFTEPAGIPTDLLITLAPRLPREQQAELIEKLLGEAEAGERDVSSMTPLRPLLSAGQAGRIGRLLLADDDPQRAIQGLRSWIPVLPAEVRSAALALLRTVAPDDWTMARVLENEWVAHLSPDEARRLLPMVTAFSRNARAEVLPALTAVLPEAAPLALDALRHGRGTGRGISALARALSPADRSELLAVLASPPAEDLPRLRE
;
A
#
# COMPACT_ATOMS: atom_id res chain seq x y z
N MET A 1 12.26 74.11 -10.66
CA MET A 1 11.90 72.78 -11.20
C MET A 1 11.92 71.79 -10.06
N MET A 2 10.78 71.57 -9.40
CA MET A 2 10.64 70.57 -8.35
C MET A 2 10.55 69.19 -9.01
N ILE A 3 11.54 68.33 -8.76
CA ILE A 3 11.47 66.93 -9.15
C ILE A 3 10.54 66.24 -8.15
N ALA A 4 9.34 65.87 -8.61
CA ALA A 4 8.47 64.99 -7.87
C ALA A 4 9.13 63.61 -7.81
N VAL A 5 9.60 63.24 -6.62
CA VAL A 5 10.06 61.87 -6.35
C VAL A 5 8.80 61.00 -6.29
N PRO A 6 8.63 60.01 -7.19
CA PRO A 6 7.49 59.11 -7.12
C PRO A 6 7.54 58.34 -5.79
N PRO A 7 6.39 57.94 -5.22
CA PRO A 7 6.37 57.18 -3.98
C PRO A 7 7.23 55.93 -4.15
N ARG A 8 8.15 55.72 -3.20
CA ARG A 8 8.95 54.50 -3.12
C ARG A 8 8.00 53.31 -3.22
N SER A 9 8.16 52.48 -4.25
CA SER A 9 7.50 51.19 -4.35
C SER A 9 7.78 50.43 -3.07
N VAL A 10 6.76 50.22 -2.24
CA VAL A 10 6.90 49.39 -1.04
C VAL A 10 7.28 48.00 -1.55
N PRO A 11 8.41 47.41 -1.10
CA PRO A 11 8.75 46.05 -1.49
C PRO A 11 7.59 45.13 -1.12
N ILE A 12 7.10 44.34 -2.08
CA ILE A 12 6.14 43.28 -1.78
C ILE A 12 6.90 42.22 -0.97
N THR A 13 6.62 42.12 0.31
CA THR A 13 7.21 41.14 1.22
C THR A 13 6.28 39.94 1.38
N VAL A 14 6.84 38.79 1.78
CA VAL A 14 6.03 37.60 2.14
C VAL A 14 5.04 37.94 3.25
N ASP A 15 5.43 38.75 4.24
CA ASP A 15 4.52 39.24 5.28
C ASP A 15 3.32 39.99 4.70
N ALA A 16 3.54 40.94 3.79
CA ALA A 16 2.46 41.71 3.19
C ALA A 16 1.52 40.84 2.34
N LEU A 17 2.09 39.86 1.62
CA LEU A 17 1.31 38.88 0.86
C LEU A 17 0.50 37.97 1.78
N LEU A 18 1.08 37.53 2.90
CA LEU A 18 0.41 36.70 3.88
C LEU A 18 -0.73 37.46 4.55
N GLU A 19 -0.51 38.69 5.02
CA GLU A 19 -1.57 39.53 5.59
C GLU A 19 -2.71 39.76 4.58
N SER A 20 -2.39 39.99 3.31
CA SER A 20 -3.40 40.09 2.25
C SER A 20 -4.17 38.79 2.07
N ALA A 21 -3.49 37.64 2.06
CA ALA A 21 -4.10 36.34 1.91
C ALA A 21 -5.02 36.02 3.10
N LEU A 22 -4.58 36.30 4.33
CA LEU A 22 -5.36 36.11 5.57
C LEU A 22 -6.63 36.98 5.61
N ALA A 23 -6.57 38.21 5.07
CA ALA A 23 -7.69 39.14 4.99
C ALA A 23 -8.76 38.75 3.95
N GLU A 24 -8.51 37.76 3.09
CA GLU A 24 -9.49 37.28 2.10
C GLU A 24 -10.79 36.83 2.78
N ALA A 25 -11.93 37.38 2.34
CA ALA A 25 -13.23 37.13 2.95
C ALA A 25 -13.76 35.72 2.67
N GLY A 26 -13.40 35.14 1.52
CA GLY A 26 -13.85 33.80 1.11
C GLY A 26 -12.90 32.72 1.63
N PRO A 27 -13.36 31.70 2.39
CA PRO A 27 -12.48 30.66 2.95
C PRO A 27 -11.72 29.89 1.86
N ARG A 28 -12.35 29.64 0.72
CA ARG A 28 -11.72 29.01 -0.44
C ARG A 28 -10.64 29.92 -1.06
N ASN A 29 -10.92 31.20 -1.26
CA ASN A 29 -9.97 32.15 -1.86
C ASN A 29 -8.77 32.38 -0.94
N ARG A 30 -9.03 32.54 0.37
CA ARG A 30 -8.02 32.59 1.42
C ARG A 30 -7.10 31.38 1.36
N THR A 31 -7.67 30.18 1.30
CA THR A 31 -6.91 28.92 1.23
C THR A 31 -5.98 28.90 0.03
N PHE A 32 -6.50 29.17 -1.18
CA PHE A 32 -5.66 29.18 -2.38
C PHE A 32 -4.58 30.27 -2.38
N ALA A 33 -4.90 31.45 -1.84
CA ALA A 33 -3.93 32.52 -1.69
C ALA A 33 -2.79 32.12 -0.75
N ILE A 34 -3.11 31.46 0.37
CA ILE A 34 -2.12 30.98 1.35
C ILE A 34 -1.27 29.84 0.78
N ILE A 35 -1.86 28.86 0.08
CA ILE A 35 -1.14 27.69 -0.46
C ILE A 35 0.03 28.13 -1.35
N GLY A 36 -0.15 29.15 -2.19
CA GLY A 36 0.91 29.68 -3.03
C GLY A 36 2.09 30.30 -2.24
N LEU A 37 1.87 30.66 -0.98
CA LEU A 37 2.88 31.26 -0.11
C LEU A 37 3.61 30.24 0.77
N VAL A 38 3.00 29.07 1.05
CA VAL A 38 3.52 28.07 2.00
C VAL A 38 5.01 27.76 1.83
N PRO A 39 5.55 27.53 0.62
CA PRO A 39 6.97 27.21 0.44
C PRO A 39 7.94 28.34 0.84
N HIS A 40 7.42 29.54 1.07
CA HIS A 40 8.17 30.76 1.37
C HIS A 40 7.95 31.26 2.80
N LEU A 41 7.12 30.57 3.59
CA LEU A 41 6.81 30.98 4.95
C LEU A 41 7.94 30.58 5.91
N ASP A 42 8.27 31.50 6.83
CA ASP A 42 9.10 31.18 8.00
C ASP A 42 8.30 30.45 9.09
N SER A 43 8.96 30.02 10.16
CA SER A 43 8.31 29.24 11.21
C SER A 43 7.18 29.99 11.91
N GLY A 44 7.30 31.31 12.13
CA GLY A 44 6.26 32.08 12.82
C GLY A 44 5.05 32.33 11.91
N GLN A 45 5.30 32.48 10.61
CA GLN A 45 4.24 32.55 9.61
C GLN A 45 3.52 31.20 9.45
N LEU A 46 4.25 30.09 9.48
CA LEU A 46 3.67 28.75 9.49
C LEU A 46 2.80 28.52 10.73
N ASP A 47 3.26 28.92 11.92
CA ASP A 47 2.48 28.84 13.17
C ASP A 47 1.12 29.59 13.00
N ARG A 48 1.12 30.79 12.42
CA ARG A 48 -0.12 31.57 12.19
C ARG A 48 -1.07 30.92 11.18
N VAL A 49 -0.51 30.37 10.09
CA VAL A 49 -1.31 29.69 9.06
C VAL A 49 -1.85 28.36 9.58
N TRP A 50 -1.10 27.69 10.44
CA TRP A 50 -1.52 26.49 11.15
C TRP A 50 -2.69 26.77 12.07
N ASP A 51 -2.61 27.78 12.93
CA ASP A 51 -3.70 28.19 13.83
C ASP A 51 -4.98 28.51 13.05
N LEU A 52 -4.84 29.27 11.95
CA LEU A 52 -5.97 29.52 11.04
C LEU A 52 -6.56 28.20 10.56
N ALA A 53 -5.74 27.31 10.00
CA ALA A 53 -6.19 26.05 9.40
C ALA A 53 -7.00 25.21 10.39
N VAL A 54 -6.53 25.09 11.65
CA VAL A 54 -7.21 24.33 12.70
C VAL A 54 -8.57 24.96 13.07
N GLU A 55 -8.67 26.28 13.08
CA GLU A 55 -9.91 27.02 13.40
C GLU A 55 -10.91 27.12 12.22
N MET A 56 -10.50 26.79 11.00
CA MET A 56 -11.32 26.97 9.79
C MET A 56 -12.60 26.13 9.83
N SER A 57 -13.79 26.73 9.94
CA SER A 57 -15.05 25.97 9.95
C SER A 57 -15.36 25.17 8.68
N ASP A 58 -14.87 25.61 7.50
CA ASP A 58 -15.02 24.89 6.24
C ASP A 58 -14.06 23.69 6.18
N GLU A 59 -14.60 22.48 6.32
CA GLU A 59 -13.85 21.22 6.39
C GLU A 59 -12.99 20.99 5.14
N ARG A 60 -13.55 21.20 3.94
CA ARG A 60 -12.82 20.96 2.69
C ARG A 60 -11.63 21.91 2.55
N SER A 61 -11.80 23.19 2.87
CA SER A 61 -10.70 24.16 2.79
C SER A 61 -9.65 23.89 3.87
N ARG A 62 -10.08 23.48 5.08
CA ARG A 62 -9.19 23.04 6.16
C ARG A 62 -8.32 21.86 5.73
N GLU A 63 -8.92 20.81 5.17
CA GLU A 63 -8.19 19.62 4.71
C GLU A 63 -7.15 19.96 3.64
N ILE A 64 -7.53 20.75 2.64
CA ILE A 64 -6.63 21.17 1.57
C ILE A 64 -5.47 21.97 2.16
N LEU A 65 -5.75 22.95 3.03
CA LEU A 65 -4.71 23.79 3.61
C LEU A 65 -3.74 22.96 4.47
N ILE A 66 -4.24 22.07 5.33
CA ILE A 66 -3.37 21.24 6.18
C ILE A 66 -2.55 20.25 5.33
N ALA A 67 -3.13 19.67 4.27
CA ALA A 67 -2.39 18.80 3.35
C ALA A 67 -1.21 19.53 2.70
N GLU A 68 -1.41 20.78 2.27
CA GLU A 68 -0.36 21.62 1.66
C GLU A 68 0.67 22.13 2.67
N LEU A 69 0.27 22.36 3.93
CA LEU A 69 1.19 22.70 5.01
C LEU A 69 2.08 21.52 5.42
N SER A 70 1.54 20.29 5.32
CA SER A 70 2.17 19.07 5.83
C SER A 70 3.67 18.94 5.54
N PRO A 71 4.18 19.18 4.31
CA PRO A 71 5.60 19.09 4.00
C PRO A 71 6.48 19.98 4.90
N TYR A 72 5.95 21.11 5.34
CA TYR A 72 6.65 22.20 6.04
C TYR A 72 6.41 22.22 7.56
N LEU A 73 5.48 21.41 8.07
CA LEU A 73 5.23 21.30 9.50
C LEU A 73 6.37 20.55 10.22
N ASP A 74 6.80 21.12 11.35
CA ASP A 74 7.81 20.53 12.24
C ASP A 74 7.16 19.71 13.38
N ALA A 75 8.00 19.15 14.25
CA ALA A 75 7.55 18.25 15.31
C ALA A 75 6.61 18.91 16.35
N ARG A 76 6.68 20.23 16.59
CA ARG A 76 5.76 20.91 17.53
C ARG A 76 4.37 21.05 16.93
N HIS A 77 4.27 21.39 15.65
CA HIS A 77 2.99 21.43 14.94
C HIS A 77 2.36 20.04 14.93
N LEU A 78 3.18 19.01 14.64
CA LEU A 78 2.74 17.62 14.61
C LEU A 78 2.35 17.11 16.01
N ALA A 79 3.04 17.54 17.06
CA ALA A 79 2.69 17.19 18.43
C ALA A 79 1.37 17.85 18.88
N ALA A 80 1.02 19.03 18.36
CA ALA A 80 -0.24 19.70 18.69
C ALA A 80 -1.49 18.95 18.17
N PHE A 81 -1.34 17.97 17.26
CA PHE A 81 -2.45 17.17 16.76
C PHE A 81 -3.09 16.24 17.80
N THR A 82 -2.51 16.04 18.98
CA THR A 82 -3.10 15.18 20.03
C THR A 82 -4.39 15.70 20.63
N GLU A 83 -4.67 16.99 20.48
CA GLU A 83 -5.89 17.63 21.00
C GLU A 83 -6.55 18.43 19.88
N PRO A 84 -7.47 17.82 19.11
CA PRO A 84 -8.36 18.63 18.33
C PRO A 84 -9.76 18.06 18.42
N ALA A 85 -10.58 18.68 19.26
CA ALA A 85 -11.99 18.81 18.94
C ALA A 85 -12.09 19.53 17.57
N GLY A 86 -11.96 18.80 16.46
CA GLY A 86 -12.17 19.34 15.12
C GLY A 86 -11.33 18.82 13.96
N ILE A 87 -10.17 18.17 14.13
CA ILE A 87 -9.40 17.68 12.96
C ILE A 87 -10.05 16.39 12.43
N PRO A 88 -10.43 16.31 11.13
CA PRO A 88 -10.99 15.10 10.56
C PRO A 88 -10.02 13.93 10.67
N THR A 89 -10.53 12.76 11.07
CA THR A 89 -9.74 11.53 11.22
C THR A 89 -9.00 11.14 9.93
N ASP A 90 -9.59 11.42 8.75
CA ASP A 90 -8.98 11.06 7.46
C ASP A 90 -7.72 11.89 7.15
N LEU A 91 -7.69 13.14 7.62
CA LEU A 91 -6.49 13.96 7.54
C LEU A 91 -5.39 13.45 8.49
N LEU A 92 -5.76 13.00 9.69
CA LEU A 92 -4.81 12.36 10.62
C LEU A 92 -4.21 11.09 10.02
N ILE A 93 -5.00 10.28 9.30
CA ILE A 93 -4.49 9.11 8.58
C ILE A 93 -3.40 9.50 7.57
N THR A 94 -3.60 10.60 6.86
CA THR A 94 -2.63 11.11 5.87
C THR A 94 -1.34 11.59 6.53
N LEU A 95 -1.45 12.19 7.71
CA LEU A 95 -0.31 12.75 8.44
C LEU A 95 0.41 11.73 9.34
N ALA A 96 -0.21 10.57 9.59
CA ALA A 96 0.27 9.56 10.51
C ALA A 96 1.77 9.25 10.39
N PRO A 97 2.38 9.09 9.19
CA PRO A 97 3.82 8.79 9.10
C PRO A 97 4.74 9.86 9.70
N ARG A 98 4.25 11.09 9.87
CA ARG A 98 4.99 12.23 10.42
C ARG A 98 4.71 12.47 11.91
N LEU A 99 3.62 11.92 12.44
CA LEU A 99 3.24 12.12 13.84
C LEU A 99 4.27 11.49 14.80
N PRO A 100 4.41 11.98 16.05
CA PRO A 100 5.16 11.30 17.10
C PRO A 100 4.67 9.86 17.31
N ARG A 101 5.58 8.95 17.69
CA ARG A 101 5.28 7.49 17.82
C ARG A 101 4.10 7.18 18.74
N GLU A 102 3.98 7.90 19.84
CA GLU A 102 2.86 7.73 20.79
C GLU A 102 1.53 8.08 20.12
N GLN A 103 1.47 9.20 19.41
CA GLN A 103 0.28 9.64 18.67
C GLN A 103 -0.07 8.71 17.50
N GLN A 104 0.94 8.18 16.80
CA GLN A 104 0.72 7.14 15.79
C GLN A 104 0.04 5.92 16.40
N ALA A 105 0.52 5.46 17.55
CA ALA A 105 -0.04 4.30 18.23
C ALA A 105 -1.48 4.58 18.69
N GLU A 106 -1.75 5.73 19.30
CA GLU A 106 -3.08 6.14 19.73
C GLU A 106 -4.07 6.25 18.56
N LEU A 107 -3.67 6.89 17.45
CA LEU A 107 -4.48 7.00 16.24
C LEU A 107 -4.80 5.62 15.67
N ILE A 108 -3.80 4.74 15.54
CA ILE A 108 -3.99 3.38 15.01
C ILE A 108 -4.94 2.59 15.92
N GLU A 109 -4.78 2.66 17.24
CA GLU A 109 -5.66 1.96 18.18
C GLU A 109 -7.09 2.49 18.14
N LYS A 110 -7.27 3.81 18.05
CA LYS A 110 -8.59 4.43 17.88
C LYS A 110 -9.26 3.93 16.60
N LEU A 111 -8.56 3.98 15.46
CA LEU A 111 -9.08 3.54 14.16
C LEU A 111 -9.40 2.06 14.13
N LEU A 112 -8.59 1.22 14.79
CA LEU A 112 -8.88 -0.20 14.94
C LEU A 112 -10.15 -0.42 15.76
N GLY A 113 -10.34 0.34 16.84
CA GLY A 113 -11.58 0.30 17.64
C GLY A 113 -12.81 0.68 16.81
N GLU A 114 -12.72 1.76 16.02
CA GLU A 114 -13.80 2.19 15.10
C GLU A 114 -14.10 1.09 14.05
N ALA A 115 -13.07 0.46 13.47
CA ALA A 115 -13.25 -0.61 12.50
C ALA A 115 -13.85 -1.88 13.12
N GLU A 116 -13.45 -2.25 14.34
CA GLU A 116 -14.02 -3.37 15.09
C GLU A 116 -15.49 -3.14 15.49
N ALA A 117 -15.87 -1.88 15.73
CA ALA A 117 -17.25 -1.48 15.96
C ALA A 117 -18.09 -1.41 14.66
N GLY A 118 -17.46 -1.53 13.49
CA GLY A 118 -18.13 -1.38 12.20
C GLY A 118 -18.43 0.06 11.80
N GLU A 119 -17.85 1.03 12.51
CA GLU A 119 -18.01 2.47 12.27
C GLU A 119 -17.06 2.98 11.17
N ARG A 120 -16.01 2.21 10.85
CA ARG A 120 -15.01 2.54 9.84
C ARG A 120 -14.66 1.37 8.94
N ASP A 121 -14.55 1.65 7.65
CA ASP A 121 -14.03 0.69 6.67
C ASP A 121 -12.50 0.55 6.80
N VAL A 122 -12.04 -0.70 6.92
CA VAL A 122 -10.63 -1.10 6.90
C VAL A 122 -9.89 -0.55 5.69
N SER A 123 -10.55 -0.40 4.53
CA SER A 123 -9.93 0.12 3.31
C SER A 123 -9.32 1.52 3.52
N SER A 124 -9.95 2.36 4.35
CA SER A 124 -9.46 3.71 4.71
C SER A 124 -8.12 3.68 5.46
N MET A 125 -7.79 2.57 6.11
CA MET A 125 -6.55 2.40 6.89
C MET A 125 -5.36 1.92 6.04
N THR A 126 -5.55 1.66 4.74
CA THR A 126 -4.48 1.21 3.83
C THR A 126 -3.21 2.07 3.88
N PRO A 127 -3.28 3.42 3.98
CA PRO A 127 -2.08 4.27 4.12
C PRO A 127 -1.25 3.99 5.37
N LEU A 128 -1.84 3.42 6.43
CA LEU A 128 -1.18 3.16 7.70
C LEU A 128 -0.41 1.84 7.73
N ARG A 129 -0.49 1.02 6.68
CA ARG A 129 0.18 -0.28 6.58
C ARG A 129 1.65 -0.28 7.03
N PRO A 130 2.51 0.68 6.63
CA PRO A 130 3.91 0.69 7.03
C PRO A 130 4.14 0.95 8.52
N LEU A 131 3.11 1.45 9.23
CA LEU A 131 3.18 1.86 10.63
C LEU A 131 2.62 0.80 11.59
N LEU A 132 1.91 -0.20 11.08
CA LEU A 132 1.27 -1.21 11.91
C LEU A 132 2.28 -2.18 12.52
N SER A 133 2.06 -2.52 13.79
CA SER A 133 2.64 -3.72 14.39
C SER A 133 2.01 -4.98 13.80
N ALA A 134 2.71 -6.12 13.93
CA ALA A 134 2.18 -7.42 13.49
C ALA A 134 0.84 -7.78 14.17
N GLY A 135 0.66 -7.40 15.44
CA GLY A 135 -0.61 -7.59 16.17
C GLY A 135 -1.76 -6.78 15.58
N GLN A 136 -1.52 -5.52 15.23
CA GLN A 136 -2.49 -4.62 14.61
C GLN A 136 -2.85 -5.08 13.19
N ALA A 137 -1.85 -5.43 12.37
CA ALA A 137 -2.09 -6.03 11.05
C ALA A 137 -2.88 -7.35 11.14
N GLY A 138 -2.63 -8.15 12.19
CA GLY A 138 -3.40 -9.35 12.49
C GLY A 138 -4.87 -9.08 12.82
N ARG A 139 -5.18 -7.99 13.54
CA ARG A 139 -6.57 -7.56 13.82
C ARG A 139 -7.28 -7.15 12.53
N ILE A 140 -6.64 -6.31 11.71
CA ILE A 140 -7.16 -5.92 10.38
C ILE A 140 -7.49 -7.14 9.53
N GLY A 141 -6.57 -8.09 9.44
CA GLY A 141 -6.79 -9.29 8.65
C GLY A 141 -7.94 -10.17 9.17
N ARG A 142 -8.14 -10.26 10.49
CA ARG A 142 -9.27 -10.99 11.07
C ARG A 142 -10.60 -10.30 10.81
N LEU A 143 -10.66 -8.97 10.84
CA LEU A 143 -11.86 -8.22 10.46
C LEU A 143 -12.24 -8.49 9.01
N LEU A 144 -11.27 -8.44 8.10
CA LEU A 144 -11.51 -8.75 6.68
C LEU A 144 -11.95 -10.20 6.46
N LEU A 145 -11.40 -11.16 7.21
CA LEU A 145 -11.82 -12.57 7.17
C LEU A 145 -13.22 -12.81 7.72
N ALA A 146 -13.76 -11.90 8.53
CA ALA A 146 -15.09 -12.01 9.12
C ALA A 146 -16.20 -11.44 8.21
N ASP A 147 -15.87 -10.91 7.03
CA ASP A 147 -16.88 -10.49 6.05
C ASP A 147 -17.70 -11.70 5.58
N ASP A 148 -19.03 -11.56 5.61
CA ASP A 148 -19.98 -12.61 5.20
C ASP A 148 -19.84 -13.00 3.72
N ASP A 149 -19.29 -12.11 2.89
CA ASP A 149 -19.00 -12.37 1.48
C ASP A 149 -17.54 -12.81 1.31
N PRO A 150 -17.29 -14.10 1.05
CA PRO A 150 -15.94 -14.63 0.98
C PRO A 150 -15.16 -14.07 -0.23
N GLN A 151 -15.83 -13.63 -1.29
CA GLN A 151 -15.16 -12.95 -2.42
C GLN A 151 -14.70 -11.56 -2.00
N ARG A 152 -15.54 -10.82 -1.28
CA ARG A 152 -15.19 -9.49 -0.76
C ARG A 152 -14.08 -9.55 0.28
N ALA A 153 -14.13 -10.54 1.17
CA ALA A 153 -13.08 -10.83 2.15
C ALA A 153 -11.72 -11.01 1.47
N ILE A 154 -11.63 -11.91 0.47
CA ILE A 154 -10.40 -12.13 -0.28
C ILE A 154 -9.95 -10.87 -1.02
N GLN A 155 -10.87 -10.15 -1.66
CA GLN A 155 -10.54 -8.93 -2.38
C GLN A 155 -9.97 -7.85 -1.44
N GLY A 156 -10.51 -7.72 -0.23
CA GLY A 156 -9.98 -6.84 0.80
C GLY A 156 -8.60 -7.29 1.28
N LEU A 157 -8.40 -8.59 1.53
CA LEU A 157 -7.14 -9.14 2.04
C LEU A 157 -5.95 -8.96 1.09
N ARG A 158 -6.18 -8.96 -0.23
CA ARG A 158 -5.12 -8.84 -1.26
C ARG A 158 -4.23 -7.63 -1.04
N SER A 159 -4.81 -6.47 -0.69
CA SER A 159 -4.01 -5.27 -0.43
C SER A 159 -3.22 -5.37 0.87
N TRP A 160 -3.57 -6.27 1.80
CA TRP A 160 -2.92 -6.40 3.10
C TRP A 160 -1.90 -7.54 3.19
N ILE A 161 -1.94 -8.54 2.30
CA ILE A 161 -1.05 -9.73 2.30
C ILE A 161 0.40 -9.44 2.71
N PRO A 162 1.09 -8.41 2.18
CA PRO A 162 2.49 -8.15 2.50
C PRO A 162 2.79 -7.86 3.98
N VAL A 163 1.79 -7.40 4.74
CA VAL A 163 1.94 -7.00 6.16
C VAL A 163 1.21 -7.93 7.12
N LEU A 164 0.39 -8.85 6.62
CA LEU A 164 -0.39 -9.76 7.47
C LEU A 164 0.51 -10.81 8.12
N PRO A 165 0.25 -11.19 9.39
CA PRO A 165 0.96 -12.29 10.03
C PRO A 165 0.60 -13.65 9.40
N ALA A 166 1.48 -14.65 9.60
CA ALA A 166 1.42 -15.95 8.91
C ALA A 166 0.12 -16.72 9.19
N GLU A 167 -0.43 -16.58 10.39
CA GLU A 167 -1.67 -17.24 10.80
C GLU A 167 -2.85 -16.73 9.97
N VAL A 168 -2.92 -15.41 9.78
CA VAL A 168 -3.97 -14.75 8.99
C VAL A 168 -3.80 -15.05 7.51
N ARG A 169 -2.56 -15.01 6.98
CA ARG A 169 -2.30 -15.42 5.59
C ARG A 169 -2.74 -16.87 5.36
N SER A 170 -2.42 -17.77 6.29
CA SER A 170 -2.84 -19.18 6.18
C SER A 170 -4.36 -19.33 6.14
N ALA A 171 -5.10 -18.59 6.98
CA ALA A 171 -6.56 -18.58 6.95
C ALA A 171 -7.12 -17.99 5.64
N ALA A 172 -6.51 -16.91 5.15
CA ALA A 172 -6.88 -16.29 3.89
C ALA A 172 -6.58 -17.20 2.68
N LEU A 173 -5.53 -18.04 2.71
CA LEU A 173 -5.28 -19.07 1.70
C LEU A 173 -6.39 -20.13 1.72
N ALA A 174 -6.80 -20.55 2.91
CA ALA A 174 -7.89 -21.52 3.05
C ALA A 174 -9.19 -20.97 2.46
N LEU A 175 -9.50 -19.69 2.70
CA LEU A 175 -10.65 -19.02 2.10
C LEU A 175 -10.51 -18.83 0.58
N LEU A 176 -9.32 -18.47 0.08
CA LEU A 176 -9.05 -18.34 -1.35
C LEU A 176 -9.40 -19.62 -2.11
N ARG A 177 -9.11 -20.79 -1.50
CA ARG A 177 -9.45 -22.10 -2.08
C ARG A 177 -10.93 -22.34 -2.25
N THR A 178 -11.77 -21.75 -1.40
CA THR A 178 -13.22 -21.95 -1.48
C THR A 178 -13.87 -21.03 -2.51
N VAL A 179 -13.22 -19.92 -2.86
CA VAL A 179 -13.77 -18.89 -3.76
C VAL A 179 -13.16 -18.90 -5.16
N ALA A 180 -11.98 -19.50 -5.33
CA ALA A 180 -11.35 -19.60 -6.63
C ALA A 180 -12.17 -20.53 -7.55
N PRO A 181 -12.54 -20.09 -8.76
CA PRO A 181 -13.37 -20.88 -9.67
C PRO A 181 -12.64 -22.10 -10.24
N ASP A 182 -11.31 -22.03 -10.34
CA ASP A 182 -10.44 -23.07 -10.88
C ASP A 182 -9.01 -22.95 -10.33
N ASP A 183 -8.21 -23.99 -10.55
CA ASP A 183 -6.81 -24.06 -10.09
C ASP A 183 -5.89 -23.05 -10.80
N TRP A 184 -6.23 -22.65 -12.02
CA TRP A 184 -5.49 -21.66 -12.79
C TRP A 184 -5.62 -20.26 -12.19
N THR A 185 -6.83 -19.86 -11.81
CA THR A 185 -7.12 -18.60 -11.13
C THR A 185 -6.42 -18.56 -9.78
N MET A 186 -6.49 -19.67 -9.03
CA MET A 186 -5.76 -19.78 -7.77
C MET A 186 -4.25 -19.67 -7.99
N ALA A 187 -3.71 -20.36 -8.99
CA ALA A 187 -2.30 -20.32 -9.33
C ALA A 187 -1.80 -18.90 -9.62
N ARG A 188 -2.56 -18.13 -10.40
CA ARG A 188 -2.21 -16.73 -10.69
C ARG A 188 -2.21 -15.86 -9.45
N VAL A 189 -3.20 -16.00 -8.55
CA VAL A 189 -3.22 -15.22 -7.31
C VAL A 189 -2.00 -15.58 -6.44
N LEU A 190 -1.71 -16.88 -6.30
CA LEU A 190 -0.55 -17.34 -5.54
C LEU A 190 0.76 -16.76 -6.07
N GLU A 191 1.01 -16.93 -7.37
CA GLU A 191 2.23 -16.46 -8.04
C GLU A 191 2.40 -14.94 -7.92
N ASN A 192 1.32 -14.17 -8.16
CA ASN A 192 1.43 -12.72 -8.31
C ASN A 192 1.43 -11.96 -6.98
N GLU A 193 0.80 -12.50 -5.94
CA GLU A 193 0.50 -11.71 -4.75
C GLU A 193 0.92 -12.37 -3.44
N TRP A 194 1.07 -13.69 -3.41
CA TRP A 194 1.25 -14.40 -2.15
C TRP A 194 2.66 -14.93 -1.97
N VAL A 195 3.21 -15.60 -2.98
CA VAL A 195 4.47 -16.34 -2.88
C VAL A 195 5.59 -15.48 -2.32
N ALA A 196 5.68 -14.20 -2.72
CA ALA A 196 6.70 -13.26 -2.25
C ALA A 196 6.65 -12.97 -0.73
N HIS A 197 5.55 -13.31 -0.06
CA HIS A 197 5.28 -12.98 1.34
C HIS A 197 5.12 -14.22 2.23
N LEU A 198 5.24 -15.42 1.67
CA LEU A 198 5.16 -16.66 2.44
C LEU A 198 6.46 -16.91 3.21
N SER A 199 6.33 -17.47 4.41
CA SER A 199 7.43 -18.16 5.08
C SER A 199 7.70 -19.52 4.42
N PRO A 200 8.90 -20.11 4.61
CA PRO A 200 9.19 -21.47 4.15
C PRO A 200 8.19 -22.51 4.65
N ASP A 201 7.70 -22.38 5.89
CA ASP A 201 6.71 -23.32 6.44
C ASP A 201 5.33 -23.17 5.81
N GLU A 202 4.90 -21.94 5.51
CA GLU A 202 3.67 -21.71 4.73
C GLU A 202 3.82 -22.28 3.31
N ALA A 203 4.96 -22.05 2.65
CA ALA A 203 5.23 -22.58 1.31
C ALA A 203 5.22 -24.13 1.30
N ARG A 204 5.82 -24.78 2.31
CA ARG A 204 5.77 -26.26 2.45
C ARG A 204 4.34 -26.78 2.62
N ARG A 205 3.51 -26.09 3.42
CA ARG A 205 2.10 -26.47 3.61
C ARG A 205 1.28 -26.32 2.33
N LEU A 206 1.64 -25.40 1.44
CA LEU A 206 0.98 -25.24 0.14
C LEU A 206 1.38 -26.29 -0.89
N LEU A 207 2.56 -26.90 -0.75
CA LEU A 207 3.14 -27.76 -1.79
C LEU A 207 2.21 -28.92 -2.20
N PRO A 208 1.58 -29.70 -1.30
CA PRO A 208 0.68 -30.78 -1.69
C PRO A 208 -0.51 -30.31 -2.54
N MET A 209 -1.05 -29.14 -2.21
CA MET A 209 -2.15 -28.52 -2.95
C MET A 209 -1.68 -28.09 -4.35
N VAL A 210 -0.56 -27.37 -4.43
CA VAL A 210 -0.03 -26.91 -5.72
C VAL A 210 0.34 -28.11 -6.61
N THR A 211 0.87 -29.20 -6.05
CA THR A 211 1.17 -30.41 -6.84
C THR A 211 -0.06 -31.11 -7.43
N ALA A 212 -1.24 -30.86 -6.87
CA ALA A 212 -2.51 -31.40 -7.35
C ALA A 212 -3.17 -30.53 -8.44
N PHE A 213 -2.62 -29.34 -8.74
CA PHE A 213 -3.12 -28.49 -9.80
C PHE A 213 -2.91 -29.10 -11.20
N SER A 214 -3.67 -28.58 -12.16
CA SER A 214 -3.50 -28.85 -13.58
C SER A 214 -2.09 -28.53 -14.06
N ARG A 215 -1.67 -29.16 -15.18
CA ARG A 215 -0.31 -29.02 -15.73
C ARG A 215 0.15 -27.56 -15.88
N ASN A 216 -0.72 -26.69 -16.36
CA ASN A 216 -0.41 -25.27 -16.56
C ASN A 216 -0.37 -24.52 -15.23
N ALA A 217 -1.35 -24.73 -14.34
CA ALA A 217 -1.39 -24.08 -13.03
C ALA A 217 -0.17 -24.45 -12.16
N ARG A 218 0.33 -25.69 -12.27
CA ARG A 218 1.60 -26.10 -11.65
C ARG A 218 2.80 -25.35 -12.21
N ALA A 219 2.89 -25.26 -13.53
CA ALA A 219 3.94 -24.54 -14.24
C ALA A 219 3.95 -23.04 -13.94
N GLU A 220 2.81 -22.47 -13.53
CA GLU A 220 2.71 -21.08 -13.08
C GLU A 220 3.31 -20.88 -11.68
N VAL A 221 2.91 -21.69 -10.69
CA VAL A 221 3.22 -21.42 -9.27
C VAL A 221 4.54 -22.02 -8.82
N LEU A 222 4.86 -23.25 -9.23
CA LEU A 222 6.02 -23.97 -8.70
C LEU A 222 7.34 -23.25 -8.96
N PRO A 223 7.59 -22.64 -10.15
CA PRO A 223 8.78 -21.84 -10.37
C PRO A 223 8.86 -20.65 -9.40
N ALA A 224 7.75 -19.96 -9.14
CA ALA A 224 7.74 -18.85 -8.19
C ALA A 224 8.01 -19.32 -6.76
N LEU A 225 7.43 -20.46 -6.34
CA LEU A 225 7.62 -21.03 -5.00
C LEU A 225 9.09 -21.32 -4.68
N THR A 226 9.93 -21.61 -5.68
CA THR A 226 11.37 -21.82 -5.46
C THR A 226 12.11 -20.63 -4.88
N ALA A 227 11.55 -19.42 -4.98
CA ALA A 227 12.10 -18.22 -4.34
C ALA A 227 12.10 -18.34 -2.81
N VAL A 228 11.15 -19.06 -2.24
CA VAL A 228 10.95 -19.25 -0.79
C VAL A 228 11.26 -20.68 -0.36
N LEU A 229 11.12 -21.64 -1.28
CA LEU A 229 11.28 -23.06 -1.05
C LEU A 229 12.18 -23.70 -2.12
N PRO A 230 13.51 -23.53 -2.06
CA PRO A 230 14.43 -24.03 -3.08
C PRO A 230 14.32 -25.54 -3.32
N GLU A 231 13.97 -26.32 -2.30
CA GLU A 231 13.75 -27.76 -2.42
C GLU A 231 12.60 -28.15 -3.37
N ALA A 232 11.72 -27.21 -3.75
CA ALA A 232 10.67 -27.42 -4.75
C ALA A 232 11.19 -27.36 -6.21
N ALA A 233 12.46 -27.03 -6.43
CA ALA A 233 13.02 -26.83 -7.78
C ALA A 233 12.89 -28.05 -8.72
N PRO A 234 13.07 -29.31 -8.28
CA PRO A 234 12.84 -30.47 -9.14
C PRO A 234 11.38 -30.58 -9.62
N LEU A 235 10.42 -30.29 -8.74
CA LEU A 235 8.99 -30.30 -9.08
C LEU A 235 8.63 -29.17 -10.04
N ALA A 236 9.24 -28.00 -9.87
CA ALA A 236 9.05 -26.86 -10.76
C ALA A 236 9.60 -27.12 -12.16
N LEU A 237 10.79 -27.74 -12.25
CA LEU A 237 11.38 -28.13 -13.53
C LEU A 237 10.51 -29.16 -14.25
N ASP A 238 10.02 -30.17 -13.53
CA ASP A 238 9.10 -31.16 -14.10
C ASP A 238 7.77 -30.55 -14.57
N ALA A 239 7.19 -29.62 -13.81
CA ALA A 239 5.98 -28.92 -14.21
C ALA A 239 6.16 -28.11 -15.50
N LEU A 240 7.31 -27.46 -15.68
CA LEU A 240 7.62 -26.72 -16.92
C LEU A 240 7.83 -27.63 -18.14
N ARG A 241 8.22 -28.91 -17.97
CA ARG A 241 8.29 -29.87 -19.08
C ARG A 241 6.92 -30.17 -19.68
N HIS A 242 5.87 -30.08 -18.86
CA HIS A 242 4.53 -30.58 -19.18
C HIS A 242 3.45 -29.51 -19.24
N GLY A 243 3.75 -28.28 -18.83
CA GLY A 243 2.80 -27.18 -18.75
C GLY A 243 3.37 -25.87 -19.28
N ARG A 244 2.50 -24.90 -19.49
CA ARG A 244 2.87 -23.52 -19.81
C ARG A 244 2.53 -22.61 -18.66
N GLY A 245 3.55 -21.91 -18.16
CA GLY A 245 3.41 -20.78 -17.25
C GLY A 245 3.81 -19.46 -17.93
N THR A 246 3.53 -18.34 -17.29
CA THR A 246 3.87 -16.98 -17.75
C THR A 246 5.37 -16.67 -17.65
N GLY A 247 6.11 -17.51 -16.95
CA GLY A 247 7.57 -17.44 -16.84
C GLY A 247 8.11 -16.51 -15.75
N ARG A 248 7.26 -15.85 -14.96
CA ARG A 248 7.72 -14.90 -13.92
C ARG A 248 8.56 -15.58 -12.84
N GLY A 249 8.28 -16.84 -12.53
CA GLY A 249 9.06 -17.63 -11.57
C GLY A 249 10.36 -18.26 -12.11
N ILE A 250 10.64 -18.19 -13.42
CA ILE A 250 11.81 -18.87 -14.02
C ILE A 250 13.12 -18.36 -13.44
N SER A 251 13.23 -17.05 -13.18
CA SER A 251 14.45 -16.47 -12.60
C SER A 251 14.71 -16.92 -11.16
N ALA A 252 13.65 -17.22 -10.40
CA ALA A 252 13.79 -17.81 -9.07
C ALA A 252 14.23 -19.28 -9.18
N LEU A 253 13.59 -20.03 -10.07
CA LEU A 253 13.93 -21.43 -10.35
C LEU A 253 15.39 -21.58 -10.78
N ALA A 254 15.84 -20.78 -11.74
CA ALA A 254 17.22 -20.82 -12.23
C ALA A 254 18.25 -20.59 -11.12
N ARG A 255 17.93 -19.73 -10.13
CA ARG A 255 18.82 -19.50 -8.97
C ARG A 255 18.82 -20.68 -8.00
N ALA A 256 17.69 -21.36 -7.83
CA ALA A 256 17.56 -22.52 -6.95
C ALA A 256 18.20 -23.80 -7.53
N LEU A 257 18.34 -23.88 -8.86
CA LEU A 257 18.88 -25.04 -9.56
C LEU A 257 20.41 -25.12 -9.55
N SER A 258 20.91 -26.36 -9.59
CA SER A 258 22.33 -26.65 -9.85
C SER A 258 22.72 -26.26 -11.28
N PRO A 259 24.02 -26.09 -11.60
CA PRO A 259 24.45 -25.77 -12.98
C PRO A 259 24.00 -26.78 -14.03
N ALA A 260 23.93 -28.08 -13.68
CA ALA A 260 23.45 -29.12 -14.57
C ALA A 260 21.95 -28.93 -14.87
N ASP A 261 21.13 -28.74 -13.83
CA ASP A 261 19.68 -28.57 -13.98
C ASP A 261 19.30 -27.24 -14.65
N ARG A 262 20.14 -26.20 -14.56
CA ARG A 262 19.95 -24.96 -15.33
C ARG A 262 20.10 -25.19 -16.83
N SER A 263 21.04 -26.04 -17.24
CA SER A 263 21.21 -26.40 -18.65
C SER A 263 19.97 -27.15 -19.16
N GLU A 264 19.41 -28.00 -18.31
CA GLU A 264 18.14 -28.66 -18.58
C GLU A 264 16.96 -27.66 -18.66
N LEU A 265 16.85 -26.72 -17.71
CA LEU A 265 15.83 -25.67 -17.76
C LEU A 265 15.88 -24.91 -19.09
N LEU A 266 17.07 -24.55 -19.58
CA LEU A 266 17.21 -23.91 -20.89
C LEU A 266 16.71 -24.79 -22.03
N ALA A 267 16.98 -26.10 -21.99
CA ALA A 267 16.47 -27.04 -23.00
C ALA A 267 14.95 -27.15 -22.98
N VAL A 268 14.34 -27.15 -21.79
CA VAL A 268 12.87 -27.14 -21.61
C VAL A 268 12.26 -25.85 -22.16
N LEU A 269 12.87 -24.69 -21.88
CA LEU A 269 12.37 -23.41 -22.38
C LEU A 269 12.56 -23.25 -23.91
N ALA A 270 13.57 -23.88 -24.48
CA ALA A 270 13.83 -23.88 -25.92
C ALA A 270 12.93 -24.86 -26.71
N SER A 271 12.30 -25.82 -26.03
CA SER A 271 11.48 -26.88 -26.65
C SER A 271 10.02 -26.71 -26.25
N PRO A 272 9.19 -25.99 -27.02
CA PRO A 272 7.78 -25.84 -26.68
C PRO A 272 7.09 -27.22 -26.66
N PRO A 273 6.07 -27.41 -25.80
CA PRO A 273 5.37 -28.69 -25.67
C PRO A 273 4.83 -29.15 -27.03
N ALA A 274 4.96 -30.46 -27.32
CA ALA A 274 4.77 -31.07 -28.64
C ALA A 274 3.40 -30.77 -29.32
N GLU A 275 2.40 -30.34 -28.56
CA GLU A 275 1.07 -29.95 -29.05
C GLU A 275 1.06 -28.64 -29.88
N ASP A 276 2.14 -27.84 -29.89
CA ASP A 276 2.21 -26.56 -30.65
C ASP A 276 2.95 -26.63 -31.99
N LEU A 277 3.60 -27.75 -32.31
CA LEU A 277 4.29 -27.92 -33.59
C LEU A 277 3.40 -27.70 -34.83
N PRO A 278 2.07 -27.96 -34.81
CA PRO A 278 1.19 -27.62 -35.93
C PRO A 278 0.84 -26.12 -36.05
N ARG A 279 0.88 -25.34 -34.96
CA ARG A 279 0.43 -23.92 -34.95
C ARG A 279 1.54 -22.91 -35.25
N LEU A 280 2.80 -23.33 -35.16
CA LEU A 280 3.98 -22.50 -35.51
C LEU A 280 4.45 -22.71 -36.96
N ARG A 281 3.72 -23.53 -37.74
CA ARG A 281 4.00 -23.84 -39.15
C ARG A 281 3.00 -23.20 -40.13
N GLU A 282 2.08 -22.38 -39.63
CA GLU A 282 1.20 -21.48 -40.40
C GLU A 282 1.64 -20.04 -40.20
#